data_AF-A0AA97A281-F1
#
_entry.id   AF-A0AA97A281-F1
#
_cell.length_a   1.000
_cell.length_b   1.000
_cell.length_c   1.000
_cell.angle_alpha   90.00
_cell.angle_beta   90.00
_cell.angle_gamma   90.00
#
_symmetry.space_group_name_H-M   'P 1'
#
loop_
_entity.id
_entity.type
_entity.pdbx_description
1 polymer ?
#
loop_
_entity_poly.entity_id
_entity_poly.type
_entity_poly.pdbx_seq_one_letter_code
_entity_poly.pdbx_strand_id
1 'polypeptide(L)'
;MIWMILQRFIGIPGLKNMTGSLTGLEPNIGKEDRMIRFVIGAAALIGLIFIKRGFIARYLLGLAALAGLTTAYLKFSPVYALIGEDTRKKKGKRK
;
A
#
# COMPACT_ATOMS: atom_id res chain seq x y z
N MET A 1 12.00 27.56 -14.40
CA MET A 1 12.19 27.46 -12.92
C MET A 1 11.48 26.27 -12.30
N ILE A 2 10.21 26.01 -12.57
CA ILE A 2 9.46 24.84 -12.03
C ILE A 2 10.11 23.50 -12.38
N TRP A 3 10.62 23.34 -13.60
CA TRP A 3 11.33 22.13 -14.05
C TRP A 3 12.62 21.83 -13.26
N MET A 4 13.35 22.87 -12.81
CA MET A 4 14.57 22.71 -11.99
C MET A 4 14.25 22.36 -10.53
N ILE A 5 13.11 22.83 -10.01
CA ILE A 5 12.65 22.49 -8.65
C ILE A 5 12.24 21.02 -8.57
N LEU A 6 11.60 20.49 -9.63
CA LEU A 6 11.22 19.08 -9.74
C LEU A 6 12.42 18.12 -9.76
N GLN A 7 13.50 18.47 -10.47
CA GLN A 7 14.70 17.61 -10.53
C GLN A 7 15.44 17.48 -9.19
N ARG A 8 15.25 18.44 -8.27
CA ARG A 8 15.84 18.44 -6.93
C ARG A 8 15.19 17.41 -5.99
N PHE A 9 13.96 16.98 -6.28
CA PHE A 9 13.24 15.92 -5.53
C PHE A 9 13.39 14.53 -6.14
N ILE A 10 13.61 14.42 -7.45
CA ILE A 10 13.75 13.12 -8.15
C ILE A 10 15.12 12.48 -7.87
N GLY A 11 16.14 13.30 -7.59
CA GLY A 11 17.51 12.87 -7.31
C GLY A 11 17.81 12.46 -5.85
N ILE A 12 16.82 12.05 -5.05
CA ILE A 12 17.07 11.60 -3.66
C ILE A 12 17.70 10.19 -3.70
N PRO A 13 19.00 10.01 -3.41
CA PRO A 13 19.64 8.69 -3.43
C PRO A 13 18.99 7.69 -2.46
N GLY A 14 18.34 8.19 -1.40
CA GLY A 14 17.56 7.38 -0.46
C GLY A 14 16.33 6.68 -1.05
N LEU A 15 15.74 7.21 -2.14
CA LEU A 15 14.55 6.61 -2.76
C LEU A 15 14.89 5.30 -3.49
N LYS A 16 16.09 5.22 -4.09
CA LYS A 16 16.61 3.99 -4.71
C LYS A 16 16.90 2.89 -3.68
N ASN A 17 17.34 3.27 -2.49
CA ASN A 17 17.63 2.32 -1.41
C ASN A 17 16.35 1.84 -0.71
N MET A 18 15.33 2.70 -0.60
CA MET A 18 14.00 2.30 -0.12
C MET A 18 13.30 1.33 -1.07
N THR A 19 13.42 1.53 -2.38
CA THR A 19 12.86 0.58 -3.36
C THR A 19 13.53 -0.79 -3.27
N GLY A 20 14.83 -0.86 -3.02
CA GLY A 20 15.55 -2.13 -2.76
C GLY A 20 15.11 -2.85 -1.47
N SER A 21 14.83 -2.12 -0.40
CA SER A 21 14.30 -2.68 0.85
C SER A 21 12.87 -3.24 0.69
N LEU A 22 12.03 -2.57 -0.11
CA LEU A 22 10.66 -3.00 -0.39
C LEU A 22 10.60 -4.22 -1.33
N THR A 23 11.61 -4.43 -2.18
CA THR A 23 11.73 -5.64 -3.01
C THR A 23 12.20 -6.90 -2.25
N GLY A 24 12.68 -6.74 -1.01
CA GLY A 24 13.11 -7.86 -0.16
C GLY A 24 11.99 -8.50 0.68
N LEU A 25 10.78 -7.93 0.67
CA LEU A 25 9.65 -8.48 1.39
C LEU A 25 9.03 -9.63 0.60
N GLU A 26 9.00 -10.82 1.20
CA GLU A 26 8.38 -11.97 0.57
C GLU A 26 6.87 -11.74 0.48
N PRO A 27 6.27 -11.66 -0.72
CA PRO A 27 4.87 -11.29 -0.86
C PRO A 27 3.98 -12.35 -0.21
N ASN A 28 3.06 -11.98 0.68
CA ASN A 28 2.15 -12.90 1.41
C ASN A 28 0.66 -12.64 1.11
N ILE A 29 0.36 -11.71 0.21
CA ILE A 29 -1.01 -11.34 -0.18
C ILE A 29 -1.33 -11.91 -1.58
N GLY A 30 -2.43 -12.65 -1.69
CA GLY A 30 -3.00 -13.13 -2.95
C GLY A 30 -3.68 -12.03 -3.79
N LYS A 31 -3.95 -12.32 -5.07
CA LYS A 31 -4.56 -11.34 -6.00
C LYS A 31 -5.93 -10.83 -5.55
N GLU A 32 -6.76 -11.69 -4.97
CA GLU A 32 -8.11 -11.35 -4.51
C GLU A 32 -8.06 -10.36 -3.34
N ASP A 33 -7.29 -10.70 -2.31
CA ASP A 33 -7.09 -9.89 -1.11
C ASP A 33 -6.35 -8.57 -1.41
N ARG A 34 -5.41 -8.58 -2.38
CA ARG A 34 -4.78 -7.38 -2.92
C ARG A 34 -5.81 -6.43 -3.55
N MET A 35 -6.74 -6.98 -4.33
CA MET A 35 -7.77 -6.19 -5.01
C MET A 35 -8.74 -5.57 -4.01
N ILE A 36 -9.15 -6.34 -2.99
CA ILE A 36 -10.00 -5.84 -1.90
C ILE A 36 -9.31 -4.66 -1.19
N ARG A 37 -8.03 -4.79 -0.80
CA ARG A 37 -7.29 -3.70 -0.14
C ARG A 37 -7.12 -2.47 -1.03
N PHE A 38 -6.91 -2.67 -2.33
CA PHE A 38 -6.84 -1.56 -3.27
C PHE A 38 -8.18 -0.82 -3.39
N VAL A 39 -9.29 -1.56 -3.52
CA VAL A 39 -10.64 -0.99 -3.61
C VAL A 39 -11.01 -0.24 -2.33
N ILE A 40 -10.77 -0.83 -1.15
CA ILE A 40 -11.03 -0.17 0.13
C ILE A 40 -10.15 1.08 0.29
N GLY A 41 -8.86 0.98 -0.02
CA GLY A 41 -7.94 2.11 0.07
C GLY A 41 -8.30 3.24 -0.89
N ALA A 42 -8.68 2.92 -2.12
CA ALA A 42 -9.14 3.89 -3.11
C ALA A 42 -10.47 4.54 -2.70
N ALA A 43 -11.44 3.75 -2.21
CA ALA A 43 -12.71 4.26 -1.71
C ALA A 43 -12.51 5.19 -0.50
N ALA A 44 -11.62 4.84 0.42
CA ALA A 44 -11.26 5.68 1.56
C ALA A 44 -10.60 7.00 1.11
N LEU A 45 -9.70 6.93 0.12
CA LEU A 45 -9.05 8.11 -0.46
C LEU A 45 -10.06 9.05 -1.12
N ILE A 46 -11.00 8.52 -1.91
CA ILE A 46 -12.08 9.29 -2.53
C ILE A 46 -13.00 9.87 -1.44
N GLY A 47 -13.30 9.09 -0.40
CA GLY A 47 -14.11 9.51 0.74
C GLY A 47 -13.58 10.75 1.47
N LEU A 48 -12.26 10.96 1.50
CA LEU A 48 -11.65 12.17 2.07
C LEU A 48 -12.09 13.47 1.38
N ILE A 49 -12.40 13.41 0.08
CA ILE A 49 -12.84 14.56 -0.71
C ILE A 49 -14.26 14.98 -0.30
N PHE A 50 -15.12 14.00 -0.01
CA PHE A 50 -16.54 14.24 0.27
C PHE A 50 -16.84 14.41 1.76
N ILE A 51 -16.01 13.86 2.65
CA ILE A 51 -16.18 14.02 4.10
C ILE A 51 -15.76 15.42 4.53
N LYS A 52 -16.77 16.22 4.87
CA LYS A 52 -16.64 17.56 5.46
C LYS A 52 -16.63 17.55 6.99
N ARG A 53 -16.94 16.41 7.63
CA ARG A 53 -17.22 16.35 9.08
C ARG A 53 -16.15 15.58 9.85
N GLY A 54 -15.56 16.24 10.84
CA GLY A 54 -14.72 15.63 11.88
C GLY A 54 -13.26 15.37 11.49
N PHE A 55 -12.33 16.00 12.21
CA PHE A 55 -10.89 15.77 12.08
C PHE A 55 -10.52 14.29 12.22
N ILE A 56 -11.15 13.60 13.19
CA ILE A 56 -10.93 12.18 13.47
C ILE A 56 -11.34 11.29 12.28
N ALA A 57 -12.50 11.55 11.67
CA ALA A 57 -12.97 10.75 10.54
C ALA A 57 -12.06 10.88 9.32
N ARG A 58 -11.59 12.10 9.02
CA ARG A 58 -10.60 12.34 7.96
C ARG A 58 -9.27 11.65 8.26
N TYR A 59 -8.81 11.69 9.49
CA TYR A 59 -7.56 11.04 9.88
C TYR A 59 -7.63 9.52 9.69
N LEU A 60 -8.71 8.89 10.17
CA LEU A 60 -8.91 7.44 10.04
C LEU A 60 -9.04 7.01 8.57
N LEU A 61 -9.73 7.78 7.74
CA LEU A 61 -9.83 7.52 6.30
C LEU A 61 -8.50 7.68 5.57
N GLY A 62 -7.71 8.69 5.94
CA GLY A 62 -6.35 8.87 5.43
C GLY A 62 -5.45 7.70 5.77
N LEU A 63 -5.53 7.21 7.01
CA LEU A 63 -4.77 6.05 7.46
C LEU A 63 -5.21 4.77 6.73
N ALA A 64 -6.51 4.55 6.57
CA ALA A 64 -7.05 3.39 5.85
C ALA A 64 -6.66 3.42 4.35
N ALA A 65 -6.74 4.60 3.72
CA ALA A 65 -6.30 4.81 2.34
C ALA A 65 -4.81 4.49 2.18
N LEU A 66 -3.96 5.06 3.06
CA LEU A 66 -2.52 4.86 3.01
C LEU A 66 -2.16 3.39 3.25
N ALA A 67 -2.69 2.77 4.30
CA ALA A 67 -2.42 1.38 4.63
C ALA A 67 -2.91 0.42 3.54
N GLY A 68 -4.13 0.61 3.02
CA GLY A 68 -4.71 -0.24 1.98
C GLY A 68 -3.94 -0.16 0.66
N LEU A 69 -3.59 1.04 0.21
CA LEU A 69 -2.87 1.24 -1.05
C LEU A 69 -1.41 0.80 -0.96
N THR A 70 -0.73 1.07 0.16
CA THR A 70 0.67 0.64 0.35
C THR A 70 0.77 -0.87 0.45
N THR A 71 -0.06 -1.53 1.26
CA THR A 71 -0.07 -3.00 1.37
C THR A 71 -0.49 -3.67 0.06
N ALA A 72 -1.44 -3.08 -0.68
CA ALA A 72 -1.80 -3.56 -2.02
C ALA A 72 -0.65 -3.37 -3.03
N TYR A 73 0.08 -2.26 -2.97
CA TYR A 73 1.23 -2.03 -3.86
C TYR A 73 2.36 -3.02 -3.58
N LEU A 74 2.73 -3.18 -2.31
CA LEU A 74 3.83 -4.02 -1.84
C LEU A 74 3.55 -5.52 -1.91
N LYS A 75 2.27 -5.93 -2.05
CA LYS A 75 1.85 -7.35 -1.99
C LYS A 75 2.25 -8.04 -0.67
N PHE A 76 2.51 -7.24 0.35
CA PHE A 76 2.95 -7.64 1.67
C PHE A 76 2.09 -6.97 2.73
N SER A 77 1.58 -7.76 3.68
CA SER A 77 0.92 -7.29 4.89
C SER A 77 1.77 -7.67 6.09
N PRO A 78 2.25 -6.69 6.88
CA PRO A 78 3.00 -6.99 8.10
C PRO A 78 2.15 -7.77 9.10
N VAL A 79 0.84 -7.55 9.13
CA VAL A 79 -0.09 -8.30 9.98
C VAL A 79 -0.07 -9.78 9.61
N TYR A 80 -0.14 -10.09 8.31
CA TYR A 80 -0.11 -11.49 7.83
C TYR A 80 1.25 -12.14 8.07
N ALA A 81 2.34 -11.38 7.98
CA ALA A 81 3.66 -11.87 8.33
C ALA A 81 3.78 -12.18 9.84
N LEU A 82 3.16 -11.38 10.70
CA LEU A 82 3.16 -11.60 12.15
C LEU A 82 2.33 -12.82 12.57
N ILE A 83 1.22 -13.09 11.88
CA ILE A 83 0.34 -14.25 12.17
C ILE A 83 0.68 -15.50 11.34
N GLY A 84 1.65 -15.42 10.42
CA GLY A 84 2.06 -16.53 9.57
C GLY A 84 1.07 -16.90 8.46
N GLU A 85 0.14 -16.01 8.11
CA GLU A 85 -0.87 -16.22 7.08
C GLU A 85 -0.35 -15.86 5.68
N ASP A 86 -0.72 -16.66 4.69
CA ASP A 86 -0.38 -16.46 3.29
C ASP A 86 -1.60 -16.72 2.40
N THR A 87 -2.16 -15.64 1.84
CA THR A 87 -3.35 -15.73 0.99
C THR A 87 -3.02 -15.92 -0.50
N ARG A 88 -1.75 -16.15 -0.85
CA ARG A 88 -1.39 -16.51 -2.22
C ARG A 88 -2.06 -17.84 -2.58
N LYS A 89 -2.89 -17.83 -3.64
CA LYS A 89 -3.36 -19.09 -4.25
C LYS A 89 -2.14 -19.91 -4.67
N LYS A 90 -1.86 -21.00 -3.96
CA LYS A 90 -0.97 -22.06 -4.46
C LYS A 90 -1.58 -22.56 -5.76
N LYS A 91 -1.01 -22.19 -6.92
CA LYS A 91 -1.20 -22.97 -8.15
C LYS A 91 -0.82 -24.39 -7.78
N GLY A 92 -1.80 -25.29 -7.86
CA GLY A 92 -1.82 -26.53 -7.10
C GLY A 92 -0.51 -27.31 -7.08
N LYS A 93 -0.08 -27.71 -5.88
CA LYS A 93 0.41 -29.07 -5.71
C LYS A 93 -0.82 -29.91 -5.38
N ARG A 94 -1.50 -30.43 -6.41
CA ARG A 94 -2.17 -31.73 -6.25
C ARG A 94 -1.05 -32.69 -5.86
N LYS A 95 -1.16 -33.26 -4.65
CA LYS A 95 -0.41 -34.47 -4.32
C LYS A 95 -0.86 -35.58 -5.26
#